data_AF-A0A9D5VVH1-F1
#
_entry.id   AF-A0A9D5VVH1-F1
#
_cell.length_a   1.000
_cell.length_b   1.000
_cell.length_c   1.000
_cell.angle_alpha   90.00
_cell.angle_beta   90.00
_cell.angle_gamma   90.00
#
_symmetry.space_group_name_H-M   'P 1'
#
loop_
_entity.id
_entity.type
_entity.pdbx_description
1 polymer ?
#
loop_
_entity_poly.entity_id
_entity_poly.type
_entity_poly.pdbx_seq_one_letter_code
_entity_poly.pdbx_strand_id
1 'polypeptide(L)'
;IVYMFIVLLYSFSSEYEVYAEIPSVLDDKIYRGSGAIDLTKNVTGDQLSSYISSNGGKIYFGVDLSEDASGNEMPSSIGVALKKFTLTLTTTNGVFTFNDFYTNTTANIIEKGTASAQTFHTLFGTTGSNDLKGSLSNFDISSYDDVISLNNINFTGTIINAKLDVNFVNTDGRTSNEAFFDFSGGFENFSILTGSDASIIESADVGLADAPTEVTYQSSEIPAAPSTKTSTATSESSPAKAPAYAPSAPSPAWFIMLPAAVIIFSYLRRKKKNNDQ
;
A
#
# COMPACT_ATOMS: atom_id res chain seq x y z
N ILE A 1 26.65 0.32 -62.47
CA ILE A 1 25.47 -0.27 -61.76
C ILE A 1 25.91 -0.51 -60.32
N VAL A 2 25.54 0.37 -59.41
CA VAL A 2 25.85 0.25 -57.97
C VAL A 2 24.58 -0.21 -57.29
N TYR A 3 24.60 -1.40 -56.71
CA TYR A 3 23.50 -1.94 -55.91
C TYR A 3 23.51 -1.27 -54.53
N MET A 4 22.46 -0.49 -54.24
CA MET A 4 22.22 0.05 -52.91
C MET A 4 21.35 -0.96 -52.14
N PHE A 5 21.93 -1.60 -51.13
CA PHE A 5 21.20 -2.43 -50.17
C PHE A 5 20.48 -1.51 -49.18
N ILE A 6 19.14 -1.50 -49.23
CA ILE A 6 18.30 -0.91 -48.19
C ILE A 6 18.13 -1.98 -47.10
N VAL A 7 18.76 -1.75 -45.95
CA VAL A 7 18.51 -2.54 -44.73
C VAL A 7 17.30 -1.94 -44.03
N LEU A 8 16.18 -2.64 -44.08
CA LEU A 8 14.96 -2.27 -43.38
C LEU A 8 15.07 -2.74 -41.92
N LEU A 9 15.31 -1.82 -40.99
CA LEU A 9 15.21 -2.09 -39.56
C LEU A 9 13.73 -2.17 -39.17
N TYR A 10 13.24 -3.38 -38.90
CA TYR A 10 11.97 -3.59 -38.22
C TYR A 10 12.18 -3.32 -36.73
N SER A 11 11.68 -2.19 -36.24
CA SER A 11 11.48 -1.97 -34.80
C SER A 11 10.31 -2.85 -34.35
N PHE A 12 10.61 -3.90 -33.59
CA PHE A 12 9.60 -4.63 -32.83
C PHE A 12 9.17 -3.75 -31.64
N SER A 13 8.07 -3.02 -31.79
CA SER A 13 7.37 -2.44 -30.64
C SER A 13 6.67 -3.59 -29.92
N SER A 14 7.15 -3.98 -28.74
CA SER A 14 6.39 -4.85 -27.85
C SER A 14 5.21 -4.04 -27.32
N GLU A 15 4.03 -4.24 -27.88
CA GLU A 15 2.78 -3.77 -27.29
C GLU A 15 2.58 -4.56 -26.00
N TYR A 16 2.87 -3.94 -24.85
CA TYR A 16 2.41 -4.47 -23.57
C TYR A 16 0.90 -4.24 -23.53
N GLU A 17 0.13 -5.31 -23.61
CA GLU A 17 -1.30 -5.24 -23.32
C GLU A 17 -1.44 -4.85 -21.84
N VAL A 18 -1.81 -3.58 -21.60
CA VAL A 18 -2.22 -3.11 -20.29
C VAL A 18 -3.62 -3.66 -20.08
N TYR A 19 -3.71 -4.86 -19.51
CA TYR A 19 -4.96 -5.31 -18.91
C TYR A 19 -5.22 -4.41 -17.70
N ALA A 20 -6.39 -3.78 -17.66
CA ALA A 20 -6.87 -3.16 -16.42
C ALA A 20 -6.96 -4.28 -15.38
N GLU A 21 -6.03 -4.27 -14.42
CA GLU A 21 -6.02 -5.24 -13.34
C GLU A 21 -7.24 -4.94 -12.46
N ILE A 22 -8.25 -5.80 -12.54
CA ILE A 22 -9.47 -5.65 -11.74
C ILE A 22 -9.06 -5.59 -10.27
N PRO A 23 -9.58 -4.63 -9.48
CA PRO A 23 -9.31 -4.58 -8.05
C PRO A 23 -9.62 -5.88 -7.33
N SER A 24 -8.74 -6.25 -6.41
CA SER A 24 -8.90 -7.46 -5.62
C SER A 24 -9.67 -7.13 -4.35
N VAL A 25 -10.99 -7.35 -4.36
CA VAL A 25 -11.85 -7.24 -3.16
C VAL A 25 -11.40 -8.27 -2.13
N LEU A 26 -11.26 -7.83 -0.87
CA LEU A 26 -10.73 -8.65 0.22
C LEU A 26 -11.87 -9.28 1.03
N ASP A 27 -11.70 -10.55 1.42
CA ASP A 27 -12.72 -11.31 2.15
C ASP A 27 -12.78 -10.92 3.63
N ASP A 28 -11.62 -10.65 4.24
CA ASP A 28 -11.53 -10.23 5.62
C ASP A 28 -11.92 -8.75 5.74
N LYS A 29 -12.72 -8.45 6.77
CA LYS A 29 -13.28 -7.12 7.03
C LYS A 29 -12.83 -6.60 8.39
N ILE A 30 -12.91 -5.30 8.56
CA ILE A 30 -12.77 -4.67 9.88
C ILE A 30 -14.15 -4.63 10.52
N TYR A 31 -14.21 -4.69 11.85
CA TYR A 31 -15.44 -4.54 12.60
C TYR A 31 -15.14 -3.93 13.96
N ARG A 32 -15.90 -2.90 14.35
CA ARG A 32 -15.80 -2.25 15.66
C ARG A 32 -14.38 -1.73 15.95
N GLY A 33 -13.78 -1.08 14.97
CA GLY A 33 -12.55 -0.31 15.15
C GLY A 33 -11.24 -1.09 15.07
N SER A 34 -11.26 -2.42 14.90
CA SER A 34 -10.01 -3.17 14.77
C SER A 34 -10.17 -4.51 14.07
N GLY A 35 -9.14 -4.89 13.33
CA GLY A 35 -9.11 -6.20 12.68
C GLY A 35 -7.80 -6.49 11.98
N ALA A 36 -7.75 -7.68 11.41
CA ALA A 36 -6.62 -8.20 10.65
C ALA A 36 -7.14 -8.80 9.35
N ILE A 37 -6.52 -8.42 8.24
CA ILE A 37 -6.86 -8.86 6.90
C ILE A 37 -5.71 -9.71 6.38
N ASP A 38 -5.99 -10.96 6.01
CA ASP A 38 -5.06 -11.82 5.29
C ASP A 38 -5.20 -11.56 3.79
N LEU A 39 -4.27 -10.78 3.22
CA LEU A 39 -4.29 -10.43 1.81
C LEU A 39 -4.12 -11.68 0.93
N THR A 40 -3.47 -12.72 1.44
CA THR A 40 -3.17 -13.93 0.66
C THR A 40 -4.35 -14.88 0.46
N LYS A 41 -5.50 -14.59 1.07
CA LYS A 41 -6.77 -15.24 0.75
C LYS A 41 -7.29 -14.83 -0.63
N ASN A 42 -7.01 -13.60 -1.05
CA ASN A 42 -7.58 -12.99 -2.26
C ASN A 42 -6.55 -12.76 -3.36
N VAL A 43 -5.27 -12.53 -3.00
CA VAL A 43 -4.17 -12.33 -3.97
C VAL A 43 -2.99 -13.24 -3.70
N THR A 44 -2.34 -13.73 -4.75
CA THR A 44 -1.08 -14.48 -4.61
C THR A 44 0.07 -13.56 -4.22
N GLY A 45 1.15 -14.12 -3.67
CA GLY A 45 2.37 -13.35 -3.37
C GLY A 45 2.99 -12.68 -4.58
N ASP A 46 2.88 -13.30 -5.76
CA ASP A 46 3.37 -12.73 -7.03
C ASP A 46 2.49 -11.55 -7.49
N GLN A 47 1.16 -11.66 -7.39
CA GLN A 47 0.26 -10.54 -7.67
C GLN A 47 0.49 -9.37 -6.72
N LEU A 48 0.66 -9.64 -5.42
CA LEU A 48 0.95 -8.60 -4.44
C LEU A 48 2.29 -7.90 -4.74
N SER A 49 3.30 -8.66 -5.17
CA SER A 49 4.58 -8.11 -5.62
C SER A 49 4.43 -7.25 -6.87
N SER A 50 3.55 -7.64 -7.80
CA SER A 50 3.21 -6.85 -8.99
C SER A 50 2.53 -5.54 -8.62
N TYR A 51 1.51 -5.53 -7.74
CA TYR A 51 0.89 -4.29 -7.25
C TYR A 51 1.91 -3.36 -6.58
N ILE A 52 2.81 -3.90 -5.76
CA ILE A 52 3.82 -3.09 -5.07
C ILE A 52 4.80 -2.47 -6.07
N SER A 53 5.29 -3.26 -7.02
CA SER A 53 6.30 -2.81 -7.98
C SER A 53 5.73 -1.87 -9.05
N SER A 54 4.52 -2.12 -9.54
CA SER A 54 3.84 -1.27 -10.53
C SER A 54 3.54 0.13 -9.98
N ASN A 55 3.31 0.22 -8.67
CA ASN A 55 3.04 1.47 -7.96
C ASN A 55 4.30 2.09 -7.32
N GLY A 56 5.51 1.62 -7.68
CA GLY A 56 6.78 2.23 -7.26
C GLY A 56 7.10 2.05 -5.77
N GLY A 57 6.77 0.89 -5.20
CA GLY A 57 6.97 0.61 -3.77
C GLY A 57 5.81 1.05 -2.89
N LYS A 58 4.60 1.12 -3.47
CA LYS A 58 3.36 1.47 -2.77
C LYS A 58 2.30 0.41 -3.00
N ILE A 59 1.34 0.32 -2.09
CA ILE A 59 0.09 -0.40 -2.32
C ILE A 59 -1.06 0.52 -1.96
N TYR A 60 -2.13 0.46 -2.75
CA TYR A 60 -3.33 1.26 -2.54
C TYR A 60 -4.47 0.34 -2.11
N PHE A 61 -5.20 0.78 -1.09
CA PHE A 61 -6.39 0.12 -0.59
C PHE A 61 -7.60 1.00 -0.81
N GLY A 62 -8.56 0.52 -1.59
CA GLY A 62 -9.87 1.16 -1.67
C GLY A 62 -10.69 0.77 -0.47
N VAL A 63 -11.42 1.72 0.10
CA VAL A 63 -12.23 1.53 1.30
C VAL A 63 -13.70 1.85 1.00
N ASP A 64 -14.58 1.04 1.56
CA ASP A 64 -16.02 1.22 1.61
C ASP A 64 -16.42 1.24 3.09
N LEU A 65 -16.82 2.41 3.56
CA LEU A 65 -17.17 2.69 4.94
C LEU A 65 -18.62 2.31 5.18
N SER A 66 -18.86 1.58 6.26
CA SER A 66 -20.19 1.12 6.63
C SER A 66 -20.54 1.64 8.01
N GLU A 67 -20.63 2.97 8.16
CA GLU A 67 -20.98 3.59 9.45
C GLU A 67 -22.49 3.76 9.63
N ASP A 68 -22.93 3.72 10.89
CA ASP A 68 -24.29 4.10 11.26
C ASP A 68 -24.31 5.63 11.35
N ALA A 69 -24.93 6.32 10.37
CA ALA A 69 -25.07 7.79 10.40
C ALA A 69 -25.76 8.26 11.68
N SER A 70 -24.95 8.53 12.70
CA SER A 70 -25.36 8.79 14.06
C SER A 70 -24.45 9.85 14.68
N GLY A 71 -24.91 10.43 15.81
CA GLY A 71 -24.22 11.59 16.37
C GLY A 71 -24.29 12.78 15.41
N ASN A 72 -23.13 13.16 14.87
CA ASN A 72 -22.99 14.26 13.91
C ASN A 72 -22.84 13.81 12.46
N GLU A 73 -22.80 12.51 12.20
CA GLU A 73 -22.75 11.99 10.84
C GLU A 73 -24.11 12.12 10.13
N MET A 74 -24.07 12.11 8.80
CA MET A 74 -25.25 12.11 7.94
C MET A 74 -25.12 11.00 6.90
N PRO A 75 -26.23 10.57 6.28
CA PRO A 75 -26.16 9.56 5.23
C PRO A 75 -25.21 9.89 4.07
N SER A 76 -25.00 11.18 3.79
CA SER A 76 -24.09 11.65 2.74
C SER A 76 -22.71 12.08 3.25
N SER A 77 -22.42 11.92 4.54
CA SER A 77 -21.10 12.18 5.11
C SER A 77 -20.93 11.43 6.42
N ILE A 78 -20.13 10.37 6.36
CA ILE A 78 -19.64 9.57 7.48
C ILE A 78 -18.12 9.61 7.50
N GLY A 79 -17.50 9.25 8.63
CA GLY A 79 -16.04 9.22 8.68
C GLY A 79 -15.46 8.39 9.79
N VAL A 80 -14.26 7.86 9.54
CA VAL A 80 -13.46 7.14 10.53
C VAL A 80 -12.05 7.71 10.57
N ALA A 81 -11.35 7.53 11.70
CA ALA A 81 -9.95 7.94 11.83
C ALA A 81 -9.03 6.75 12.07
N LEU A 82 -7.88 6.72 11.41
CA LEU A 82 -6.90 5.63 11.45
C LEU A 82 -5.86 5.85 12.55
N LYS A 83 -5.81 4.92 13.50
CA LYS A 83 -4.76 4.83 14.53
C LYS A 83 -3.58 3.98 14.08
N LYS A 84 -3.85 2.86 13.41
CA LYS A 84 -2.85 1.91 12.94
C LYS A 84 -3.26 1.37 11.58
N PHE A 85 -2.29 1.32 10.67
CA PHE A 85 -2.38 0.58 9.43
C PHE A 85 -1.01 -0.06 9.21
N THR A 86 -0.90 -1.38 9.32
CA THR A 86 0.41 -2.06 9.32
C THR A 86 0.37 -3.33 8.49
N LEU A 87 1.15 -3.35 7.41
CA LEU A 87 1.37 -4.53 6.58
C LEU A 87 2.57 -5.31 7.10
N THR A 88 2.39 -6.61 7.29
CA THR A 88 3.47 -7.56 7.57
C THR A 88 3.57 -8.56 6.43
N LEU A 89 4.69 -8.54 5.73
CA LEU A 89 5.03 -9.50 4.69
C LEU A 89 5.94 -10.58 5.28
N THR A 90 5.56 -11.84 5.12
CA THR A 90 6.45 -12.99 5.33
C THR A 90 6.95 -13.44 3.98
N THR A 91 8.26 -13.41 3.76
CA THR A 91 8.91 -13.82 2.53
C THR A 91 9.84 -15.00 2.76
N THR A 92 10.37 -15.57 1.68
CA THR A 92 11.43 -16.60 1.76
C THR A 92 12.70 -16.11 2.48
N ASN A 93 12.90 -14.79 2.59
CA ASN A 93 14.11 -14.19 3.16
C ASN A 93 13.89 -13.57 4.54
N GLY A 94 12.66 -13.53 5.05
CA GLY A 94 12.37 -13.00 6.39
C GLY A 94 11.00 -12.36 6.51
N VAL A 95 10.81 -11.59 7.58
CA VAL A 95 9.58 -10.85 7.86
C VAL A 95 9.86 -9.36 7.76
N PHE A 96 9.02 -8.64 7.02
CA PHE A 96 9.10 -7.21 6.78
C PHE A 96 7.81 -6.54 7.23
N THR A 97 7.91 -5.41 7.93
CA THR A 97 6.75 -4.67 8.46
C THR A 97 6.78 -3.23 7.99
N PHE A 98 5.64 -2.74 7.50
CA PHE A 98 5.47 -1.40 6.93
C PHE A 98 4.25 -0.73 7.56
N ASN A 99 4.40 0.52 7.97
CA ASN A 99 3.36 1.30 8.66
C ASN A 99 3.35 2.77 8.23
N ASP A 100 4.01 3.10 7.12
CA ASP A 100 4.02 4.45 6.55
C ASP A 100 2.83 4.59 5.59
N PHE A 101 1.68 4.97 6.14
CA PHE A 101 0.42 5.05 5.41
C PHE A 101 -0.08 6.49 5.32
N TYR A 102 -0.92 6.75 4.33
CA TYR A 102 -1.46 8.07 4.05
C TYR A 102 -2.85 7.99 3.43
N THR A 103 -3.69 8.94 3.79
CA THR A 103 -5.00 9.25 3.18
C THR A 103 -5.02 10.75 2.84
N ASN A 104 -5.87 11.16 1.90
CA ASN A 104 -5.94 12.58 1.50
C ASN A 104 -6.37 13.52 2.63
N THR A 105 -7.10 13.01 3.62
CA THR A 105 -7.61 13.80 4.73
C THR A 105 -6.93 13.49 6.07
N THR A 106 -6.80 14.52 6.90
CA THR A 106 -6.39 14.36 8.30
C THR A 106 -7.25 15.21 9.22
N ALA A 107 -7.42 14.79 10.47
CA ALA A 107 -8.11 15.58 11.48
C ALA A 107 -7.37 15.54 12.82
N ASN A 108 -7.54 16.61 13.60
CA ASN A 108 -7.10 16.64 14.99
C ASN A 108 -8.21 16.04 15.85
N ILE A 109 -7.90 14.93 16.52
CA ILE A 109 -8.86 14.13 17.28
C ILE A 109 -8.29 13.82 18.67
N ILE A 110 -9.13 13.95 19.68
CA ILE A 110 -8.86 13.53 21.06
C ILE A 110 -9.21 12.04 21.19
N GLU A 111 -8.19 11.20 21.25
CA GLU A 111 -8.39 9.78 21.52
C GLU A 111 -8.94 9.58 22.95
N LYS A 112 -9.87 8.65 23.11
CA LYS A 112 -10.41 8.24 24.40
C LYS A 112 -9.33 7.88 25.40
N GLY A 113 -9.39 8.54 26.56
CA GLY A 113 -8.41 8.35 27.63
C GLY A 113 -7.16 9.22 27.50
N THR A 114 -7.09 10.08 26.48
CA THR A 114 -6.06 11.11 26.35
C THR A 114 -6.63 12.50 26.69
N ALA A 115 -5.75 13.49 26.86
CA ALA A 115 -6.11 14.86 27.24
C ALA A 115 -5.86 15.88 26.12
N SER A 116 -5.31 15.46 24.98
CA SER A 116 -4.86 16.36 23.92
C SER A 116 -5.09 15.73 22.57
N ALA A 117 -5.51 16.56 21.61
CA ALA A 117 -5.73 16.12 20.24
C ALA A 117 -4.40 15.72 19.58
N GLN A 118 -4.47 14.72 18.72
CA GLN A 118 -3.40 14.32 17.82
C GLN A 118 -3.93 14.34 16.39
N THR A 119 -3.04 14.55 15.43
CA THR A 119 -3.39 14.47 14.01
C THR A 119 -3.44 13.00 13.58
N PHE A 120 -4.57 12.56 13.05
CA PHE A 120 -4.74 11.24 12.47
C PHE A 120 -5.15 11.35 11.01
N HIS A 121 -4.77 10.35 10.22
CA HIS A 121 -5.35 10.13 8.90
C HIS A 121 -6.82 9.76 9.05
N THR A 122 -7.66 10.33 8.20
CA THR A 122 -9.10 10.12 8.21
C THR A 122 -9.55 9.53 6.89
N LEU A 123 -10.70 8.87 6.94
CA LEU A 123 -11.45 8.41 5.78
C LEU A 123 -12.83 9.03 5.85
N PHE A 124 -13.35 9.45 4.70
CA PHE A 124 -14.73 9.93 4.56
C PHE A 124 -15.51 9.01 3.64
N GLY A 125 -16.83 9.03 3.75
CA GLY A 125 -17.69 8.24 2.89
C GLY A 125 -19.16 8.60 3.00
N THR A 126 -20.01 7.72 2.45
CA THR A 126 -21.47 7.82 2.58
C THR A 126 -22.07 6.52 3.10
N THR A 127 -23.19 6.61 3.79
CA THR A 127 -23.92 5.39 4.20
C THR A 127 -24.54 4.70 2.98
N GLY A 128 -24.63 3.37 3.05
CA GLY A 128 -25.34 2.60 2.05
C GLY A 128 -24.49 2.17 0.86
N SER A 129 -23.26 2.69 0.74
CA SER A 129 -22.14 2.03 0.08
C SER A 129 -21.98 0.64 0.73
N ASN A 130 -22.44 -0.41 0.07
CA ASN A 130 -22.27 -1.80 0.55
C ASN A 130 -21.83 -2.71 -0.61
N ASP A 131 -21.31 -2.10 -1.67
CA ASP A 131 -21.20 -2.70 -2.98
C ASP A 131 -19.78 -3.05 -3.40
N LEU A 132 -18.84 -3.15 -2.44
CA LEU A 132 -17.70 -4.08 -2.59
C LEU A 132 -18.19 -5.54 -2.51
N LYS A 133 -19.16 -5.90 -3.35
CA LYS A 133 -19.59 -7.28 -3.56
C LYS A 133 -18.67 -7.87 -4.62
N GLY A 134 -17.91 -8.89 -4.23
CA GLY A 134 -16.84 -9.54 -4.99
C GLY A 134 -17.23 -10.14 -6.35
N SER A 135 -17.70 -9.32 -7.28
CA SER A 135 -17.82 -9.67 -8.69
C SER A 135 -16.72 -8.94 -9.45
N LEU A 136 -15.69 -9.70 -9.83
CA LEU A 136 -14.57 -9.29 -10.68
C LEU A 136 -15.00 -8.81 -12.08
N SER A 137 -16.29 -8.63 -12.35
CA SER A 137 -16.81 -8.42 -13.71
C SER A 137 -16.99 -6.96 -14.08
N ASN A 138 -17.14 -6.03 -13.12
CA ASN A 138 -17.18 -4.59 -13.41
C ASN A 138 -16.60 -3.82 -12.22
N PHE A 139 -15.48 -3.12 -12.43
CA PHE A 139 -14.99 -2.12 -11.48
C PHE A 139 -16.00 -0.97 -11.44
N ASP A 140 -16.70 -0.82 -10.32
CA ASP A 140 -17.59 0.32 -10.06
C ASP A 140 -16.94 1.24 -9.05
N ILE A 141 -16.54 2.41 -9.52
CA ILE A 141 -15.91 3.42 -8.68
C ILE A 141 -16.86 3.95 -7.59
N SER A 142 -18.18 3.92 -7.84
CA SER A 142 -19.17 4.41 -6.88
C SER A 142 -19.33 3.51 -5.65
N SER A 143 -18.72 2.33 -5.67
CA SER A 143 -18.66 1.41 -4.53
C SER A 143 -17.50 1.71 -3.56
N TYR A 144 -16.73 2.76 -3.79
CA TYR A 144 -15.61 3.17 -2.95
C TYR A 144 -15.84 4.57 -2.40
N ASP A 145 -15.49 4.75 -1.13
CA ASP A 145 -15.59 6.01 -0.43
C ASP A 145 -14.24 6.75 -0.39
N ASP A 146 -13.15 6.03 -0.09
CA ASP A 146 -11.83 6.66 0.10
C ASP A 146 -10.68 5.67 -0.18
N VAL A 147 -9.44 6.14 -0.13
CA VAL A 147 -8.23 5.36 -0.39
C VAL A 147 -7.21 5.51 0.74
N ILE A 148 -6.57 4.40 1.07
CA ILE A 148 -5.37 4.37 1.90
C ILE A 148 -4.19 3.95 1.03
N SER A 149 -3.14 4.77 0.99
CA SER A 149 -1.85 4.36 0.43
C SER A 149 -0.91 3.88 1.54
N LEU A 150 -0.24 2.76 1.33
CA LEU A 150 0.88 2.32 2.17
C LEU A 150 2.17 2.37 1.35
N ASN A 151 3.13 3.13 1.86
CA ASN A 151 4.29 3.61 1.12
C ASN A 151 5.59 2.93 1.58
N ASN A 152 6.66 3.18 0.83
CA ASN A 152 8.03 2.76 1.17
C ASN A 152 8.17 1.26 1.40
N ILE A 153 7.42 0.47 0.62
CA ILE A 153 7.43 -0.99 0.70
C ILE A 153 8.63 -1.52 -0.09
N ASN A 154 9.60 -2.05 0.65
CA ASN A 154 10.78 -2.69 0.10
C ASN A 154 11.09 -3.97 0.88
N PHE A 155 11.13 -5.09 0.16
CA PHE A 155 11.39 -6.41 0.73
C PHE A 155 12.26 -7.23 -0.22
N THR A 156 12.80 -8.35 0.28
CA THR A 156 13.49 -9.32 -0.56
C THR A 156 12.87 -10.71 -0.39
N GLY A 157 13.05 -11.56 -1.41
CA GLY A 157 12.48 -12.90 -1.44
C GLY A 157 11.03 -12.91 -1.95
N THR A 158 10.50 -14.11 -2.16
CA THR A 158 9.11 -14.30 -2.63
C THR A 158 8.16 -14.16 -1.45
N ILE A 159 7.05 -13.43 -1.63
CA ILE A 159 6.01 -13.30 -0.61
C ILE A 159 5.30 -14.65 -0.43
N ILE A 160 5.24 -15.11 0.81
CA ILE A 160 4.57 -16.35 1.23
C ILE A 160 3.26 -16.03 1.96
N ASN A 161 3.24 -14.95 2.74
CA ASN A 161 2.07 -14.49 3.49
C ASN A 161 2.11 -12.96 3.60
N ALA A 162 0.94 -12.33 3.66
CA ALA A 162 0.78 -10.89 3.81
C ALA A 162 -0.44 -10.58 4.69
N LYS A 163 -0.18 -9.94 5.83
CA LYS A 163 -1.19 -9.61 6.83
C LYS A 163 -1.25 -8.10 7.03
N LEU A 164 -2.43 -7.51 6.93
CA LEU A 164 -2.69 -6.11 7.22
C LEU A 164 -3.44 -5.99 8.55
N ASP A 165 -2.85 -5.33 9.55
CA ASP A 165 -3.52 -4.96 10.80
C ASP A 165 -4.06 -3.52 10.70
N VAL A 166 -5.34 -3.34 11.01
CA VAL A 166 -6.01 -2.03 11.00
C VAL A 166 -6.59 -1.73 12.38
N ASN A 167 -6.39 -0.50 12.86
CA ASN A 167 -7.06 0.04 14.03
C ASN A 167 -7.57 1.46 13.75
N PHE A 168 -8.83 1.71 14.07
CA PHE A 168 -9.39 3.06 14.10
C PHE A 168 -9.18 3.70 15.48
N VAL A 169 -9.25 5.03 15.53
CA VAL A 169 -9.11 5.84 16.74
C VAL A 169 -10.40 5.73 17.54
N ASN A 170 -10.34 5.17 18.75
CA ASN A 170 -11.48 5.19 19.66
C ASN A 170 -11.61 6.59 20.24
N THR A 171 -12.62 7.34 19.83
CA THR A 171 -12.82 8.72 20.28
C THR A 171 -13.63 8.76 21.58
N ASP A 172 -13.55 9.87 22.33
CA ASP A 172 -14.38 10.04 23.52
C ASP A 172 -15.76 10.66 23.24
N GLY A 173 -16.05 11.01 21.97
CA GLY A 173 -17.30 11.61 21.50
C GLY A 173 -17.62 12.97 22.13
N ARG A 174 -16.65 13.65 22.75
CA ARG A 174 -16.93 14.86 23.56
C ARG A 174 -17.04 16.14 22.75
N THR A 175 -16.51 16.18 21.53
CA THR A 175 -16.66 17.32 20.61
C THR A 175 -17.21 16.86 19.28
N SER A 176 -17.54 17.83 18.42
CA SER A 176 -18.13 17.53 17.11
C SER A 176 -17.22 16.70 16.21
N ASN A 177 -15.89 16.87 16.32
CA ASN A 177 -14.93 16.04 15.58
C ASN A 177 -14.95 14.59 16.08
N GLU A 178 -14.82 14.38 17.39
CA GLU A 178 -14.79 13.03 17.96
C GLU A 178 -16.12 12.29 17.76
N ALA A 179 -17.24 13.01 17.77
CA ALA A 179 -18.57 12.45 17.52
C ALA A 179 -18.86 12.20 16.03
N PHE A 180 -18.02 12.71 15.12
CA PHE A 180 -18.10 12.43 13.68
C PHE A 180 -17.18 11.26 13.30
N PHE A 181 -15.93 11.28 13.76
CA PHE A 181 -14.98 10.19 13.48
C PHE A 181 -15.15 9.02 14.45
N ASP A 182 -16.36 8.49 14.58
CA ASP A 182 -16.60 7.27 15.35
C ASP A 182 -16.44 6.01 14.47
N PHE A 183 -16.79 4.83 14.98
CA PHE A 183 -16.82 3.58 14.19
C PHE A 183 -17.98 2.70 14.69
N SER A 184 -19.14 3.31 14.84
CA SER A 184 -20.29 2.72 15.51
C SER A 184 -21.08 1.74 14.64
N GLY A 185 -20.83 1.71 13.32
CA GLY A 185 -21.61 0.94 12.36
C GLY A 185 -21.21 -0.53 12.14
N GLY A 186 -21.32 -0.92 10.86
CA GLY A 186 -21.12 -2.25 10.31
C GLY A 186 -19.68 -2.62 10.03
N PHE A 187 -19.46 -3.38 8.95
CA PHE A 187 -18.13 -3.85 8.55
C PHE A 187 -17.57 -2.97 7.45
N GLU A 188 -16.34 -2.52 7.64
CA GLU A 188 -15.58 -1.73 6.68
C GLU A 188 -14.87 -2.68 5.71
N ASN A 189 -15.08 -2.45 4.42
CA ASN A 189 -14.59 -3.32 3.35
C ASN A 189 -13.36 -2.72 2.66
N PHE A 190 -12.48 -3.59 2.18
CA PHE A 190 -11.21 -3.19 1.56
C PHE A 190 -11.01 -3.91 0.23
N SER A 191 -10.33 -3.25 -0.71
CA SER A 191 -9.80 -3.88 -1.93
C SER A 191 -8.37 -3.42 -2.19
N ILE A 192 -7.59 -4.20 -2.94
CA ILE A 192 -6.29 -3.75 -3.48
C ILE A 192 -6.54 -3.10 -4.84
N LEU A 193 -6.04 -1.87 -5.01
CA LEU A 193 -6.22 -1.04 -6.19
C LEU A 193 -4.94 -0.90 -7.01
N THR A 194 -5.11 -0.60 -8.30
CA THR A 194 -4.04 0.02 -9.09
C THR A 194 -3.88 1.48 -8.71
N GLY A 195 -2.72 2.09 -8.97
CA GLY A 195 -2.53 3.52 -8.73
C GLY A 195 -3.45 4.42 -9.58
N SER A 196 -3.87 3.94 -10.76
CA SER A 196 -4.86 4.63 -11.59
C SER A 196 -6.20 4.71 -10.88
N ASP A 197 -6.74 3.57 -10.45
CA ASP A 197 -8.06 3.50 -9.81
C ASP A 197 -8.10 4.29 -8.51
N ALA A 198 -7.03 4.18 -7.70
CA ALA A 198 -6.84 4.96 -6.50
C ALA A 198 -6.95 6.47 -6.77
N SER A 199 -6.33 6.95 -7.85
CA SER A 199 -6.35 8.39 -8.18
C SER A 199 -7.74 8.88 -8.59
N ILE A 200 -8.54 8.03 -9.25
CA ILE A 200 -9.91 8.40 -9.65
C ILE A 200 -10.81 8.45 -8.40
N ILE A 201 -10.70 7.47 -7.50
CA ILE A 201 -11.47 7.44 -6.24
C ILE A 201 -11.14 8.66 -5.38
N GLU A 202 -9.85 8.94 -5.18
CA GLU A 202 -9.39 10.09 -4.41
C GLU A 202 -9.85 11.44 -4.99
N SER A 203 -10.10 11.51 -6.31
CA SER A 203 -10.61 12.74 -6.95
C SER A 203 -12.12 12.91 -6.79
N ALA A 204 -12.83 11.89 -6.32
CA ALA A 204 -14.28 11.95 -6.13
C ALA A 204 -14.68 12.66 -4.82
N ASP A 205 -13.77 12.77 -3.85
CA ASP A 205 -13.98 13.44 -2.56
C ASP A 205 -15.30 13.01 -1.88
N VAL A 206 -15.60 11.70 -1.90
CA VAL A 206 -16.89 11.16 -1.44
C VAL A 206 -17.07 11.48 0.05
N GLY A 207 -18.24 12.01 0.40
CA GLY A 207 -18.56 12.38 1.78
C GLY A 207 -17.93 13.68 2.29
N LEU A 208 -16.94 14.26 1.61
CA LEU A 208 -16.27 15.49 2.10
C LEU A 208 -17.16 16.73 1.96
N ALA A 209 -17.86 16.86 0.83
CA ALA A 209 -18.64 18.07 0.51
C ALA A 209 -19.81 18.31 1.47
N ASP A 210 -20.35 17.21 2.01
CA ASP A 210 -21.50 17.22 2.92
C ASP A 210 -21.09 17.09 4.39
N ALA A 211 -19.78 17.12 4.69
CA ALA A 211 -19.31 17.08 6.08
C ALA A 211 -19.89 18.26 6.88
N PRO A 212 -20.43 18.03 8.10
CA PRO A 212 -20.99 19.09 8.93
C PRO A 212 -19.97 20.21 9.18
N THR A 213 -20.43 21.45 9.29
CA THR A 213 -19.54 22.62 9.42
C THR A 213 -18.70 22.63 10.70
N GLU A 214 -19.14 21.87 11.70
CA GLU A 214 -18.49 21.68 12.98
C GLU A 214 -17.35 20.66 12.92
N VAL A 215 -17.28 19.87 11.84
CA VAL A 215 -16.19 18.91 11.58
C VAL A 215 -15.02 19.65 10.93
N THR A 216 -13.85 19.52 11.54
CA THR A 216 -12.61 20.18 11.10
C THR A 216 -11.59 19.15 10.67
N TYR A 217 -11.16 19.25 9.41
CA TYR A 217 -10.17 18.40 8.78
C TYR A 217 -9.28 19.22 7.84
N GLN A 218 -8.16 18.63 7.43
CA GLN A 218 -7.29 19.12 6.37
C GLN A 218 -7.34 18.13 5.23
N SER A 219 -7.75 18.58 4.05
CA SER A 219 -7.53 17.81 2.81
C SER A 219 -6.22 18.26 2.19
N SER A 220 -5.44 17.29 1.73
CA SER A 220 -4.25 17.58 0.93
C SER A 220 -4.70 17.77 -0.51
N GLU A 221 -4.41 18.94 -1.09
CA GLU A 221 -4.59 19.11 -2.53
C GLU A 221 -3.76 18.04 -3.25
N ILE A 222 -4.43 17.23 -4.09
CA ILE A 222 -3.75 16.36 -5.05
C ILE A 222 -2.74 17.26 -5.80
N PRO A 223 -1.43 16.95 -5.81
CA PRO A 223 -0.52 17.64 -6.71
C PRO A 223 -1.07 17.44 -8.10
N ALA A 224 -1.53 18.52 -8.74
CA ALA A 224 -2.06 18.49 -10.09
C ALA A 224 -1.17 17.59 -10.95
N ALA A 225 -1.79 16.64 -11.66
CA ALA A 225 -1.13 15.73 -12.58
C ALA A 225 0.01 16.46 -13.30
N PRO A 226 1.22 15.89 -13.40
CA PRO A 226 2.38 16.62 -13.86
C PRO A 226 2.06 17.25 -15.21
N SER A 227 1.87 18.58 -15.19
CA SER A 227 1.80 19.37 -16.40
C SER A 227 3.01 18.97 -17.24
N THR A 228 2.75 18.60 -18.50
CA THR A 228 3.75 18.28 -19.50
C THR A 228 4.70 19.46 -19.66
N LYS A 229 5.70 19.54 -18.79
CA LYS A 229 6.90 20.30 -19.03
C LYS A 229 7.71 19.49 -20.03
N THR A 230 7.59 19.89 -21.29
CA THR A 230 8.54 19.57 -22.34
C THR A 230 9.95 19.67 -21.77
N SER A 231 10.58 18.51 -21.57
CA SER A 231 11.98 18.45 -21.18
C SER A 231 12.81 18.82 -22.40
N THR A 232 13.20 20.09 -22.49
CA THR A 232 14.26 20.52 -23.39
C THR A 232 15.57 19.93 -22.85
N ALA A 233 16.03 18.85 -23.46
CA ALA A 233 17.36 18.31 -23.21
C ALA A 233 18.41 19.32 -23.73
N THR A 234 19.11 19.99 -22.81
CA THR A 234 20.35 20.71 -23.13
C THR A 234 21.51 19.77 -22.85
N SER A 235 22.03 19.17 -23.92
CA SER A 235 23.32 18.48 -23.93
C SER A 235 24.44 19.52 -23.82
N GLU A 236 25.13 19.57 -22.69
CA GLU A 236 26.37 20.33 -22.58
C GLU A 236 27.56 19.38 -22.80
N SER A 237 28.17 19.48 -23.97
CA SER A 237 29.38 18.75 -24.34
C SER A 237 30.59 19.42 -23.69
N SER A 238 31.27 18.72 -22.78
CA SER A 238 32.59 19.14 -22.27
C SER A 238 33.71 18.69 -23.24
N PRO A 239 34.74 19.51 -23.47
CA PRO A 239 35.72 19.30 -24.53
C PRO A 239 36.77 18.24 -24.22
N ALA A 240 37.21 17.57 -25.29
CA ALA A 240 38.19 16.49 -25.34
C ALA A 240 39.54 16.84 -24.70
N LYS A 241 40.08 15.89 -23.91
CA LYS A 241 41.49 15.86 -23.50
C LYS A 241 42.20 14.70 -24.19
N ALA A 242 43.29 15.02 -24.89
CA ALA A 242 44.11 14.15 -25.73
C ALA A 242 44.81 13.01 -24.94
N PRO A 243 45.28 11.93 -25.61
CA PRO A 243 45.64 10.66 -24.98
C PRO A 243 47.09 10.64 -24.48
N ALA A 244 47.34 9.92 -23.38
CA ALA A 244 48.69 9.61 -22.94
C ALA A 244 48.78 8.18 -22.38
N TYR A 245 49.49 7.34 -23.15
CA TYR A 245 50.28 6.15 -22.83
C TYR A 245 49.97 5.29 -21.58
N ALA A 246 49.76 3.99 -21.83
CA ALA A 246 49.82 2.91 -20.86
C ALA A 246 51.25 2.65 -20.34
N PRO A 247 51.39 2.10 -19.13
CA PRO A 247 52.19 0.89 -18.98
C PRO A 247 51.50 -0.25 -18.19
N SER A 248 51.63 -1.44 -18.78
CA SER A 248 51.62 -2.83 -18.26
C SER A 248 51.03 -3.19 -16.89
N ALA A 249 50.14 -4.19 -16.94
CA ALA A 249 49.61 -4.99 -15.84
C ALA A 249 50.67 -5.86 -15.11
N PRO A 250 50.40 -6.20 -13.84
CA PRO A 250 50.79 -7.49 -13.28
C PRO A 250 49.59 -8.39 -12.92
N SER A 251 49.85 -9.68 -13.04
CA SER A 251 48.99 -10.87 -13.04
C SER A 251 48.18 -11.16 -11.75
N PRO A 252 47.14 -12.02 -11.83
CA PRO A 252 46.32 -12.41 -10.68
C PRO A 252 47.02 -13.44 -9.78
N ALA A 253 47.06 -13.17 -8.47
CA ALA A 253 47.53 -14.11 -7.47
C ALA A 253 46.43 -15.14 -7.14
N TRP A 254 46.78 -16.41 -7.35
CA TRP A 254 46.04 -17.59 -6.93
C TRP A 254 46.23 -17.79 -5.42
N PHE A 255 45.15 -17.98 -4.66
CA PHE A 255 45.20 -18.59 -3.33
C PHE A 255 44.15 -19.72 -3.19
N ILE A 256 44.67 -20.91 -3.45
CA ILE A 256 44.56 -22.21 -2.78
C ILE A 256 43.50 -22.35 -1.66
N MET A 257 42.74 -23.46 -1.81
CA MET A 257 41.79 -24.11 -0.89
C MET A 257 42.27 -24.28 0.57
N LEU A 258 41.32 -24.47 1.49
CA LEU A 258 41.26 -25.65 2.36
C LEU A 258 39.85 -25.83 2.97
N PRO A 259 39.31 -27.07 3.07
CA PRO A 259 38.06 -27.39 3.76
C PRO A 259 38.31 -28.03 5.13
N ALA A 260 37.49 -27.69 6.13
CA ALA A 260 37.32 -28.40 7.42
C ALA A 260 36.10 -27.77 8.14
N ALA A 261 35.22 -28.45 8.86
CA ALA A 261 35.12 -29.84 9.26
C ALA A 261 33.64 -30.17 9.58
N VAL A 262 33.32 -31.44 9.41
CA VAL A 262 32.12 -32.12 9.91
C VAL A 262 32.13 -32.11 11.44
N ILE A 263 31.01 -31.73 12.08
CA ILE A 263 30.67 -32.19 13.44
C ILE A 263 29.28 -32.83 13.39
N ILE A 264 29.30 -34.16 13.38
CA ILE A 264 28.20 -35.01 13.83
C ILE A 264 28.46 -35.28 15.31
N PHE A 265 27.50 -34.97 16.18
CA PHE A 265 27.33 -35.73 17.41
C PHE A 265 25.84 -35.89 17.72
N SER A 266 25.41 -37.12 17.51
CA SER A 266 24.21 -37.73 18.07
C SER A 266 24.40 -37.95 19.58
N TYR A 267 23.41 -37.65 20.40
CA TYR A 267 23.07 -38.55 21.50
C TYR A 267 21.60 -38.46 21.92
N LEU A 268 20.97 -39.62 21.76
CA LEU A 268 19.68 -40.01 22.29
C LEU A 268 19.69 -40.14 23.82
N ARG A 269 18.48 -40.25 24.38
CA ARG A 269 18.09 -41.15 25.50
C ARG A 269 18.33 -40.68 26.95
N ARG A 270 17.22 -40.36 27.63
CA ARG A 270 16.50 -41.16 28.68
C ARG A 270 15.65 -40.20 29.51
N LYS A 271 14.31 -40.31 29.55
CA LYS A 271 13.47 -41.31 30.25
C LYS A 271 13.58 -41.26 31.79
N LYS A 272 12.63 -40.59 32.44
CA LYS A 272 11.76 -41.03 33.58
C LYS A 272 11.25 -39.76 34.30
N LYS A 273 9.94 -39.53 34.42
CA LYS A 273 8.95 -40.12 35.35
C LYS A 273 9.17 -39.68 36.81
N ASN A 274 8.07 -39.20 37.42
CA ASN A 274 7.79 -39.01 38.85
C ASN A 274 8.22 -37.62 39.40
N ASN A 275 7.45 -36.89 40.19
CA ASN A 275 6.43 -37.27 41.16
C ASN A 275 5.42 -36.13 41.44
N ASP A 276 4.26 -36.56 41.94
CA ASP A 276 3.20 -35.82 42.62
C ASP A 276 3.69 -34.79 43.66
N GLN A 277 3.03 -33.63 43.70
CA GLN A 277 2.24 -33.13 44.84
C GLN A 277 1.14 -32.18 44.33
#